data_AF-A0A9P1HMI5-F1
#
_entry.id   AF-A0A9P1HMI5-F1
#
_cell.length_a   1.000
_cell.length_b   1.000
_cell.length_c   1.000
_cell.angle_alpha   90.00
_cell.angle_beta   90.00
_cell.angle_gamma   90.00
#
_symmetry.space_group_name_H-M   'P 1'
#
loop_
_entity.id
_entity.type
_entity.pdbx_description
1 polymer ?
#
loop_
_entity_poly.entity_id
_entity_poly.type
_entity_poly.pdbx_seq_one_letter_code
_entity_poly.pdbx_strand_id
1 'polypeptide(L)'
;MQGLCDALFGEKCEKRWIDAYFPFTHPSYELEIFYQGKWLEVLGCGIMEQKLLKSAGVQDKVGWAFGIGLERIAMVLYGIPDIRLFWSKDTGFLSQFSGKAYDDNVKYKEISKHPQVIFDVSFFLPDAVAFNDMTSNVYDLIRTIGGDLIEQVTLTDEFTNPKKGTRSQTYRIIYRSHEKVLTKDEVNVIHKQIEQQLHQTYSVTLR
;
A
#
# COMPACT_ATOMS: atom_id res chain seq x y z
N MET A 1 -7.98 17.16 20.35
CA MET A 1 -7.89 17.23 18.87
C MET A 1 -6.49 17.54 18.37
N GLN A 2 -5.78 18.55 18.87
CA GLN A 2 -4.39 18.81 18.44
C GLN A 2 -3.44 17.62 18.64
N GLY A 3 -3.54 16.90 19.77
CA GLY A 3 -2.72 15.71 20.01
C GLY A 3 -2.94 14.57 19.00
N LEU A 4 -4.13 14.47 18.39
CA LEU A 4 -4.36 13.51 17.29
C LEU A 4 -3.57 13.95 16.04
N CYS A 5 -3.60 15.23 15.70
CA CYS A 5 -2.80 15.75 14.58
C CYS A 5 -1.30 15.61 14.83
N ASP A 6 -0.83 15.78 16.07
CA ASP A 6 0.57 15.58 16.42
C ASP A 6 0.98 14.12 16.28
N ALA A 7 0.12 13.19 16.70
CA ALA A 7 0.37 11.76 16.53
C ALA A 7 0.40 11.34 15.05
N LEU A 8 -0.40 11.97 14.18
CA LEU A 8 -0.49 11.63 12.77
C LEU A 8 0.54 12.33 11.88
N PHE A 9 0.74 13.64 12.08
CA PHE A 9 1.55 14.50 11.19
C PHE A 9 2.86 14.97 11.85
N GLY A 10 3.06 14.66 13.13
CA GLY A 10 4.20 15.12 13.92
C GLY A 10 4.00 16.52 14.51
N GLU A 11 4.69 16.79 15.62
CA GLU A 11 4.57 18.06 16.38
C GLU A 11 5.01 19.29 15.57
N LYS A 12 5.80 19.11 14.51
CA LYS A 12 6.28 20.19 13.63
C LYS A 12 5.25 20.61 12.59
N CYS A 13 4.12 19.92 12.49
CA CYS A 13 3.06 20.25 11.55
C CYS A 13 2.41 21.59 11.93
N GLU A 14 2.46 22.57 11.03
CA GLU A 14 1.76 23.84 11.20
C GLU A 14 0.24 23.60 11.14
N LYS A 15 -0.47 24.10 12.15
CA LYS A 15 -1.91 23.86 12.35
C LYS A 15 -2.60 25.10 12.87
N ARG A 16 -3.85 25.33 12.45
CA ARG A 16 -4.67 26.45 12.92
C ARG A 16 -6.12 26.05 13.12
N TRP A 17 -6.76 26.69 14.09
CA TRP A 17 -8.19 26.59 14.32
C TRP A 17 -8.92 27.71 13.58
N ILE A 18 -10.00 27.37 12.89
CA ILE A 18 -10.87 28.30 12.20
C ILE A 18 -12.27 28.20 12.82
N ASP A 19 -12.87 29.34 13.12
CA ASP A 19 -14.27 29.38 13.54
C ASP A 19 -15.16 28.90 12.40
N ALA A 20 -16.01 27.92 12.68
CA ALA A 20 -16.90 27.31 11.72
C ALA A 20 -18.35 27.35 12.23
N TYR A 21 -19.28 26.89 11.41
CA TYR A 21 -20.68 26.73 11.80
C TYR A 21 -21.18 25.36 11.36
N PHE A 22 -21.61 24.54 12.31
CA PHE A 22 -22.34 23.31 12.04
C PHE A 22 -23.69 23.35 12.78
N PRO A 23 -24.82 22.96 12.16
CA PRO A 23 -26.14 23.05 12.81
C PRO A 23 -26.32 22.23 14.10
N PHE A 24 -25.41 21.31 14.38
CA PHE A 24 -25.44 20.36 15.49
C PHE A 24 -24.34 20.62 16.54
N THR A 25 -23.49 21.64 16.37
CA THR A 25 -22.52 22.07 17.38
C THR A 25 -22.47 23.60 17.52
N HIS A 26 -22.21 24.09 18.72
CA HIS A 26 -21.92 25.51 18.98
C HIS A 26 -21.18 25.68 20.33
N PRO A 27 -20.02 26.37 20.38
CA PRO A 27 -19.23 26.84 19.24
C PRO A 27 -18.66 25.68 18.41
N SER A 28 -18.36 25.95 17.14
CA SER A 28 -17.80 25.00 16.18
C SER A 28 -16.46 25.49 15.64
N TYR A 29 -15.57 24.55 15.36
CA TYR A 29 -14.22 24.81 14.87
C TYR A 29 -13.81 23.81 13.82
N GLU A 30 -13.05 24.26 12.83
CA GLU A 30 -12.29 23.42 11.92
C GLU A 30 -10.81 23.48 12.28
N LEU A 31 -10.12 22.34 12.19
CA LEU A 31 -8.67 22.27 12.30
C LEU A 31 -8.10 22.10 10.90
N GLU A 32 -7.24 23.03 10.52
CA GLU A 32 -6.50 22.97 9.27
C GLU A 32 -5.01 22.71 9.54
N ILE A 33 -4.36 21.99 8.63
CA ILE A 33 -2.91 21.80 8.61
C ILE A 33 -2.30 22.44 7.37
N PHE A 34 -1.07 22.93 7.46
CA PHE A 34 -0.34 23.45 6.31
C PHE A 34 0.37 22.30 5.58
N TYR A 35 -0.01 22.07 4.33
CA TYR A 35 0.52 21.00 3.51
C TYR A 35 0.72 21.49 2.08
N GLN A 36 1.92 21.30 1.52
CA GLN A 36 2.27 21.67 0.15
C GLN A 36 1.89 23.12 -0.22
N GLY A 37 2.14 24.07 0.67
CA GLY A 37 1.87 25.50 0.42
C GLY A 37 0.40 25.92 0.58
N LYS A 38 -0.48 25.04 1.07
CA LYS A 38 -1.91 25.30 1.25
C LYS A 38 -2.39 24.87 2.63
N TRP A 39 -3.38 25.58 3.15
CA TRP A 39 -4.13 25.14 4.33
C TRP A 39 -5.18 24.11 3.92
N LEU A 40 -5.19 22.97 4.59
CA LEU A 40 -6.13 21.88 4.36
C LEU A 40 -6.85 21.54 5.66
N GLU A 41 -8.17 21.69 5.65
CA GLU A 41 -9.06 21.22 6.72
C GLU A 41 -8.94 19.70 6.89
N VAL A 42 -8.69 19.22 8.11
CA VAL A 42 -8.57 17.79 8.42
C VAL A 42 -9.69 17.27 9.31
N LEU A 43 -10.32 18.14 10.10
CA LEU A 43 -11.48 17.82 10.91
C LEU A 43 -12.32 19.04 11.22
N GLY A 44 -13.62 18.81 11.38
CA GLY A 44 -14.56 19.73 12.02
C GLY A 44 -14.94 19.20 13.41
N CYS A 45 -15.11 20.10 14.37
CA CYS A 45 -15.51 19.74 15.74
C CYS A 45 -16.34 20.84 16.40
N GLY A 46 -16.91 20.54 17.56
CA GLY A 46 -17.56 21.54 18.40
C GLY A 46 -18.26 20.95 19.61
N ILE A 47 -18.81 21.82 20.45
CA ILE A 47 -19.66 21.43 21.56
C ILE A 47 -21.05 21.09 21.00
N MET A 48 -21.58 19.91 21.30
CA MET A 48 -22.87 19.47 20.77
C MET A 48 -24.02 20.36 21.26
N GLU A 49 -24.94 20.70 20.36
CA GLU A 49 -26.14 21.45 20.68
C GLU A 49 -27.00 20.71 21.72
N GLN A 50 -27.33 21.36 22.84
CA GLN A 50 -28.02 20.69 23.95
C GLN A 50 -29.39 20.15 23.55
N LYS A 51 -30.08 20.81 22.60
CA LYS A 51 -31.36 20.33 22.06
C LYS A 51 -31.24 18.95 21.42
N LEU A 52 -30.13 18.68 20.72
CA LEU A 52 -29.86 17.38 20.09
C LEU A 52 -29.67 16.29 21.15
N LEU A 53 -28.84 16.55 22.17
CA LEU A 53 -28.61 15.61 23.28
C LEU A 53 -29.91 15.29 24.03
N LYS A 54 -30.72 16.31 24.32
CA LYS A 54 -32.03 16.16 24.97
C LYS A 54 -32.99 15.32 24.14
N SER A 55 -33.02 15.52 22.82
CA SER A 55 -33.87 14.73 21.92
C SER A 55 -33.46 13.25 21.87
N ALA A 56 -32.19 12.95 22.13
CA ALA A 56 -31.66 11.59 22.24
C ALA A 56 -31.81 10.97 23.65
N GLY A 57 -32.53 11.62 24.57
CA GLY A 57 -32.73 11.15 25.94
C GLY A 57 -31.57 11.43 26.91
N VAL A 58 -30.59 12.24 26.51
CA VAL A 58 -29.44 12.60 27.34
C VAL A 58 -29.62 14.02 27.88
N GLN A 59 -30.12 14.12 29.11
CA GLN A 59 -30.54 15.41 29.69
C GLN A 59 -29.40 16.16 30.40
N ASP A 60 -28.59 15.45 31.20
CA ASP A 60 -27.61 16.06 32.13
C ASP A 60 -26.15 15.89 31.68
N LYS A 61 -25.91 15.92 30.37
CA LYS A 61 -24.55 15.85 29.82
C LYS A 61 -24.30 16.97 28.82
N VAL A 62 -23.04 17.41 28.80
CA VAL A 62 -22.45 18.22 27.73
C VAL A 62 -21.51 17.30 26.96
N GLY A 63 -21.60 17.34 25.64
CA GLY A 63 -20.78 16.52 24.74
C GLY A 63 -20.00 17.39 23.77
N TRP A 64 -18.91 16.85 23.25
CA TRP A 64 -18.25 17.36 22.06
C TRP A 64 -18.33 16.29 20.98
N ALA A 65 -18.29 16.72 19.73
CA ALA A 65 -18.21 15.85 18.58
C ALA A 65 -17.13 16.36 17.63
N PHE A 66 -16.50 15.44 16.90
CA PHE A 66 -15.65 15.77 15.78
C PHE A 66 -15.89 14.78 14.65
N GLY A 67 -15.68 15.25 13.42
CA GLY A 67 -15.68 14.43 12.21
C GLY A 67 -14.34 14.60 11.50
N ILE A 68 -13.76 13.48 11.07
CA ILE A 68 -12.52 13.45 10.29
C ILE A 68 -12.82 12.87 8.91
N GLY A 69 -12.22 13.46 7.88
CA GLY A 69 -12.21 12.87 6.54
C GLY A 69 -11.05 11.89 6.41
N LEU A 70 -11.33 10.58 6.55
CA LEU A 70 -10.29 9.54 6.52
C LEU A 70 -9.47 9.57 5.22
N GLU A 71 -10.14 9.75 4.07
CA GLU A 71 -9.50 9.84 2.77
C GLU A 71 -8.54 11.03 2.70
N ARG A 72 -8.95 12.19 3.21
CA ARG A 72 -8.11 13.39 3.20
C ARG A 72 -6.88 13.23 4.09
N ILE A 73 -7.07 12.69 5.30
CA ILE A 73 -5.97 12.37 6.21
C ILE A 73 -5.01 11.37 5.55
N ALA A 74 -5.52 10.29 4.97
CA ALA A 74 -4.71 9.27 4.30
C ALA A 74 -3.95 9.85 3.10
N MET A 75 -4.56 10.73 2.30
CA MET A 75 -3.91 11.41 1.19
C MET A 75 -2.71 12.24 1.65
N VAL A 76 -2.86 13.02 2.71
CA VAL A 76 -1.76 13.80 3.28
C VAL A 76 -0.70 12.90 3.90
N LEU A 77 -1.12 11.94 4.73
CA LEU A 77 -0.24 11.07 5.51
C LEU A 77 0.62 10.19 4.60
N TYR A 78 0.02 9.58 3.57
CA TYR A 78 0.70 8.65 2.68
C TYR A 78 1.16 9.30 1.38
N GLY A 79 0.84 10.57 1.11
CA GLY A 79 1.20 11.25 -0.13
C GLY A 79 0.43 10.72 -1.35
N ILE A 80 -0.83 10.31 -1.16
CA ILE A 80 -1.67 9.79 -2.24
C ILE A 80 -2.26 10.98 -3.02
N PRO A 81 -1.99 11.10 -4.33
CA PRO A 81 -2.34 12.29 -5.10
C PRO A 81 -3.82 12.34 -5.51
N ASP A 82 -4.51 11.21 -5.51
CA ASP A 82 -5.87 11.10 -6.05
C ASP A 82 -6.74 10.15 -5.22
N ILE A 83 -7.90 10.64 -4.78
CA ILE A 83 -8.87 9.89 -3.97
C ILE A 83 -9.40 8.63 -4.68
N ARG A 84 -9.38 8.60 -6.02
CA ARG A 84 -9.84 7.43 -6.80
C ARG A 84 -8.95 6.20 -6.58
N LEU A 85 -7.70 6.39 -6.14
CA LEU A 85 -6.80 5.28 -5.82
C LEU A 85 -7.33 4.40 -4.69
N PHE A 86 -8.08 4.95 -3.72
CA PHE A 86 -8.71 4.16 -2.65
C PHE A 86 -9.73 3.14 -3.17
N TRP A 87 -10.27 3.37 -4.37
CA TRP A 87 -11.24 2.50 -5.04
C TRP A 87 -10.60 1.61 -6.12
N SER A 88 -9.29 1.73 -6.31
CA SER A 88 -8.56 0.96 -7.30
C SER A 88 -8.41 -0.49 -6.84
N LYS A 89 -8.57 -1.42 -7.79
CA LYS A 89 -8.23 -2.85 -7.60
C LYS A 89 -6.82 -3.19 -8.07
N ASP A 90 -6.05 -2.18 -8.45
CA ASP A 90 -4.69 -2.35 -8.95
C ASP A 90 -3.76 -2.83 -7.84
N THR A 91 -3.14 -4.00 -8.04
CA THR A 91 -2.26 -4.58 -7.02
C THR A 91 -1.01 -3.75 -6.81
N GLY A 92 -0.60 -2.91 -7.77
CA GLY A 92 0.47 -1.92 -7.63
C GLY A 92 0.23 -0.93 -6.50
N PHE A 93 -1.04 -0.55 -6.27
CA PHE A 93 -1.43 0.32 -5.16
C PHE A 93 -1.61 -0.50 -3.87
N LEU A 94 -2.42 -1.56 -3.93
CA LEU A 94 -2.83 -2.32 -2.74
C LEU A 94 -1.65 -2.99 -2.02
N SER A 95 -0.65 -3.47 -2.75
CA SER A 95 0.51 -4.16 -2.16
C SER A 95 1.40 -3.23 -1.32
N GLN A 96 1.41 -1.92 -1.60
CA GLN A 96 2.24 -0.96 -0.85
C GLN A 96 1.81 -0.80 0.61
N PHE A 97 0.54 -1.05 0.90
CA PHE A 97 -0.05 -0.95 2.23
C PHE A 97 -0.30 -2.32 2.88
N SER A 98 -0.11 -3.41 2.14
CA SER A 98 -0.34 -4.77 2.63
C SER A 98 0.74 -5.18 3.64
N GLY A 99 0.32 -5.76 4.76
CA GLY A 99 1.22 -6.23 5.82
C GLY A 99 1.96 -5.14 6.58
N LYS A 100 1.55 -3.88 6.44
CA LYS A 100 2.13 -2.73 7.15
C LYS A 100 1.48 -2.53 8.50
N ALA A 101 2.27 -2.19 9.51
CA ALA A 101 1.78 -1.77 10.81
C ALA A 101 1.18 -0.35 10.73
N TYR A 102 0.38 0.03 11.73
CA TYR A 102 -0.27 1.35 11.74
C TYR A 102 0.72 2.51 11.91
N ASP A 103 1.90 2.24 12.47
CA ASP A 103 3.00 3.16 12.74
C ASP A 103 4.14 3.08 11.71
N ASP A 104 4.00 2.25 10.68
CA ASP A 104 4.93 2.23 9.56
C ASP A 104 4.87 3.54 8.78
N ASN A 105 6.02 4.16 8.53
CA ASN A 105 6.12 5.36 7.70
C ASN A 105 6.02 5.00 6.20
N VAL A 106 4.84 4.58 5.78
CA VAL A 106 4.52 4.27 4.38
C VAL A 106 4.36 5.56 3.59
N LYS A 107 4.99 5.63 2.41
CA LYS A 107 4.72 6.68 1.42
C LYS A 107 4.34 6.01 0.10
N TYR A 108 3.24 6.46 -0.45
CA TYR A 108 2.76 6.04 -1.75
C TYR A 108 3.84 6.31 -2.81
N LYS A 109 4.10 5.29 -3.62
CA LYS A 109 4.90 5.38 -4.84
C LYS A 109 3.95 5.30 -6.02
N GLU A 110 4.15 6.22 -6.96
CA GLU A 110 3.38 6.25 -8.20
C GLU A 110 3.45 4.90 -8.92
N ILE A 111 2.32 4.46 -9.45
CA ILE A 111 2.19 3.23 -10.21
C ILE A 111 1.96 3.57 -11.68
N SER A 112 2.42 2.70 -12.58
CA SER A 112 2.20 2.90 -14.01
C SER A 112 0.71 2.89 -14.36
N LYS A 113 0.33 3.73 -15.33
CA LYS A 113 -1.00 3.74 -15.95
C LYS A 113 -1.25 2.59 -16.94
N HIS A 114 -0.19 1.89 -17.36
CA HIS A 114 -0.27 0.81 -18.34
C HIS A 114 -0.78 -0.49 -17.69
N PRO A 115 -1.32 -1.46 -18.43
CA PRO A 115 -1.79 -2.71 -17.81
C PRO A 115 -0.63 -3.59 -17.32
N GLN A 116 -0.89 -4.38 -16.28
CA GLN A 116 0.02 -5.42 -15.78
C GLN A 116 0.04 -6.64 -16.71
N VAL A 117 1.21 -7.24 -16.88
CA VAL A 117 1.39 -8.54 -17.53
C VAL A 117 1.94 -9.51 -16.48
N ILE A 118 1.25 -10.63 -16.28
CA ILE A 118 1.55 -11.57 -15.19
C ILE A 118 2.07 -12.88 -15.78
N PHE A 119 3.18 -13.35 -15.24
CA PHE A 119 3.72 -14.69 -15.50
C PHE A 119 4.09 -15.35 -14.18
N ASP A 120 3.90 -16.67 -14.09
CA ASP A 120 4.33 -17.47 -12.96
C ASP A 120 5.55 -18.31 -13.40
N VAL A 121 6.54 -18.44 -12.52
CA VAL A 121 7.69 -19.34 -12.72
C VAL A 121 7.73 -20.35 -11.59
N SER A 122 7.78 -21.64 -11.95
CA SER A 122 7.83 -22.76 -11.02
C SER A 122 9.08 -23.60 -11.27
N PHE A 123 9.75 -24.02 -10.20
CA PHE A 123 10.91 -24.89 -10.31
C PHE A 123 11.12 -25.74 -9.06
N PHE A 124 11.84 -26.84 -9.25
CA PHE A 124 12.35 -27.68 -8.19
C PHE A 124 13.69 -27.15 -7.67
N LEU A 125 13.82 -27.12 -6.34
CA LEU A 125 15.03 -26.71 -5.64
C LEU A 125 16.05 -27.86 -5.62
N PRO A 126 17.36 -27.57 -5.66
CA PRO A 126 18.39 -28.56 -5.36
C PRO A 126 18.24 -29.08 -3.92
N ASP A 127 18.60 -30.35 -3.69
CA ASP A 127 18.39 -31.04 -2.41
C ASP A 127 19.08 -30.34 -1.22
N ALA A 128 20.18 -29.62 -1.45
CA ALA A 128 20.97 -28.98 -0.40
C ALA A 128 20.51 -27.56 0.00
N VAL A 129 19.57 -26.93 -0.72
CA VAL A 129 19.25 -25.51 -0.52
C VAL A 129 17.99 -25.32 0.34
N ALA A 130 18.01 -24.48 1.37
CA ALA A 130 16.81 -24.16 2.15
C ALA A 130 15.87 -23.22 1.37
N PHE A 131 14.57 -23.27 1.66
CA PHE A 131 13.57 -22.41 0.98
C PHE A 131 13.87 -20.91 1.11
N ASN A 132 14.23 -20.46 2.31
CA ASN A 132 14.52 -19.05 2.57
C ASN A 132 15.74 -18.54 1.79
N ASP A 133 16.79 -19.35 1.73
CA ASP A 133 18.02 -19.02 0.98
C ASP A 133 17.72 -18.88 -0.51
N MET A 134 16.91 -19.80 -1.06
CA MET A 134 16.48 -19.74 -2.46
C MET A 134 15.63 -18.49 -2.71
N THR A 135 14.71 -18.15 -1.80
CA THR A 135 13.81 -17.01 -1.97
C THR A 135 14.55 -15.68 -2.12
N SER A 136 15.56 -15.40 -1.28
CA SER A 136 16.35 -14.18 -1.42
C SER A 136 17.07 -14.11 -2.77
N ASN A 137 17.72 -15.21 -3.15
CA ASN A 137 18.46 -15.34 -4.39
C ASN A 137 17.58 -15.13 -5.64
N VAL A 138 16.38 -15.71 -5.63
CA VAL A 138 15.40 -15.59 -6.72
C VAL A 138 14.92 -14.15 -6.87
N TYR A 139 14.63 -13.46 -5.75
CA TYR A 139 14.23 -12.06 -5.78
C TYR A 139 15.31 -11.15 -6.39
N ASP A 140 16.57 -11.38 -6.05
CA ASP A 140 17.68 -10.59 -6.56
C ASP A 140 17.94 -10.86 -8.04
N LEU A 141 17.90 -12.13 -8.46
CA LEU A 141 18.09 -12.51 -9.86
C LEU A 141 16.98 -11.95 -10.77
N ILE A 142 15.70 -12.08 -10.36
CA ILE A 142 14.56 -11.56 -11.14
C ILE A 142 14.69 -10.05 -11.32
N ARG A 143 15.04 -9.30 -10.27
CA ARG A 143 15.23 -7.84 -10.36
C ARG A 143 16.45 -7.47 -11.19
N THR A 144 17.53 -8.25 -11.13
CA THR A 144 18.74 -8.01 -11.93
C THR A 144 18.46 -8.14 -13.43
N ILE A 145 17.67 -9.13 -13.84
CA ILE A 145 17.38 -9.38 -15.26
C ILE A 145 16.23 -8.51 -15.76
N GLY A 146 15.13 -8.43 -15.00
CA GLY A 146 13.94 -7.71 -15.43
C GLY A 146 13.99 -6.20 -15.21
N GLY A 147 14.88 -5.73 -14.33
CA GLY A 147 15.08 -4.31 -14.05
C GLY A 147 13.78 -3.58 -13.70
N ASP A 148 13.61 -2.38 -14.28
CA ASP A 148 12.47 -1.49 -14.04
C ASP A 148 11.13 -2.01 -14.59
N LEU A 149 11.15 -3.11 -15.35
CA LEU A 149 9.92 -3.74 -15.82
C LEU A 149 9.28 -4.63 -14.75
N ILE A 150 10.03 -5.04 -13.71
CA ILE A 150 9.50 -5.83 -12.60
C ILE A 150 8.77 -4.90 -11.62
N GLU A 151 7.45 -4.96 -11.62
CA GLU A 151 6.65 -4.22 -10.63
C GLU A 151 6.60 -4.99 -9.31
N GLN A 152 6.34 -6.31 -9.37
CA GLN A 152 6.20 -7.16 -8.18
C GLN A 152 6.72 -8.56 -8.43
N VAL A 153 7.25 -9.17 -7.38
CA VAL A 153 7.58 -10.60 -7.32
C VAL A 153 7.04 -11.13 -6.01
N THR A 154 6.22 -12.18 -6.08
CA THR A 154 5.58 -12.78 -4.91
C THR A 154 5.74 -14.29 -4.96
N LEU A 155 6.26 -14.87 -3.89
CA LEU A 155 6.20 -16.31 -3.67
C LEU A 155 4.74 -16.73 -3.42
N THR A 156 4.18 -17.54 -4.31
CA THR A 156 2.77 -17.95 -4.26
C THR A 156 2.56 -19.36 -3.75
N ASP A 157 3.55 -20.24 -3.89
CA ASP A 157 3.46 -21.64 -3.46
C ASP A 157 4.83 -22.17 -3.06
N GLU A 158 4.86 -22.93 -1.97
CA GLU A 158 5.98 -23.77 -1.56
C GLU A 158 5.47 -25.18 -1.29
N PHE A 159 6.10 -26.17 -1.91
CA PHE A 159 5.64 -27.55 -1.80
C PHE A 159 6.79 -28.53 -1.62
N THR A 160 6.58 -29.52 -0.76
CA THR A 160 7.49 -30.67 -0.59
C THR A 160 6.74 -31.95 -0.92
N ASN A 161 7.23 -32.71 -1.90
CA ASN A 161 6.66 -34.00 -2.26
C ASN A 161 7.05 -35.06 -1.20
N PRO A 162 6.10 -35.63 -0.45
CA PRO A 162 6.41 -36.57 0.63
C PRO A 162 6.96 -37.92 0.14
N LYS A 163 6.70 -38.30 -1.12
CA LYS A 163 7.15 -39.58 -1.68
C LYS A 163 8.54 -39.50 -2.31
N LYS A 164 8.83 -38.37 -2.96
CA LYS A 164 10.09 -38.17 -3.71
C LYS A 164 11.10 -37.29 -2.98
N GLY A 165 10.70 -36.60 -1.90
CA GLY A 165 11.52 -35.60 -1.21
C GLY A 165 11.74 -34.30 -2.01
N THR A 166 11.27 -34.22 -3.26
CA THR A 166 11.48 -33.06 -4.13
C THR A 166 10.73 -31.84 -3.62
N ARG A 167 11.42 -30.70 -3.58
CA ARG A 167 10.88 -29.42 -3.12
C ARG A 167 10.72 -28.47 -4.29
N SER A 168 9.65 -27.68 -4.32
CA SER A 168 9.40 -26.69 -5.36
C SER A 168 8.90 -25.37 -4.80
N GLN A 169 9.21 -24.29 -5.50
CA GLN A 169 8.67 -22.96 -5.27
C GLN A 169 8.01 -22.45 -6.56
N THR A 170 6.95 -21.66 -6.41
CA THR A 170 6.32 -20.92 -7.51
C THR A 170 6.28 -19.44 -7.18
N TYR A 171 6.76 -18.61 -8.10
CA TYR A 171 6.75 -17.16 -7.98
C TYR A 171 5.85 -16.56 -9.04
N ARG A 172 5.00 -15.63 -8.63
CA ARG A 172 4.28 -14.73 -9.53
C ARG A 172 5.10 -13.49 -9.77
N ILE A 173 5.38 -13.19 -11.02
CA ILE A 173 6.09 -11.99 -11.46
C ILE A 173 5.13 -11.11 -12.23
N ILE A 174 4.97 -9.87 -11.76
CA ILE A 174 4.15 -8.84 -12.40
C ILE A 174 5.08 -7.88 -13.13
N TYR A 175 4.92 -7.82 -14.45
CA TYR A 175 5.65 -6.93 -15.34
C TYR A 175 4.79 -5.72 -15.68
N ARG A 176 5.38 -4.53 -15.59
CA ARG A 176 4.70 -3.29 -15.95
C ARG A 176 5.71 -2.20 -16.29
N SER A 177 5.56 -1.57 -17.46
CA SER A 177 6.39 -0.43 -17.85
C SER A 177 5.68 0.88 -17.52
N HIS A 178 6.42 1.91 -17.12
CA HIS A 178 5.92 3.28 -16.99
C HIS A 178 5.87 4.03 -18.34
N GLU A 179 6.54 3.52 -19.36
CA GLU A 179 6.73 4.19 -20.64
C GLU A 179 5.77 3.71 -21.73
N LYS A 180 5.43 2.42 -21.72
CA LYS A 180 4.57 1.81 -22.75
C LYS A 180 3.71 0.67 -22.23
N VAL A 181 2.70 0.31 -23.01
CA VAL A 181 1.98 -0.95 -22.84
C VAL A 181 2.91 -2.10 -23.23
N LEU A 182 3.03 -3.10 -22.38
CA LEU A 182 3.81 -4.31 -22.65
C LEU A 182 2.93 -5.38 -23.31
N THR A 183 3.43 -6.02 -24.36
CA THR A 183 2.82 -7.21 -24.93
C THR A 183 3.31 -8.46 -24.21
N LYS A 184 2.53 -9.56 -24.30
CA LYS A 184 2.97 -10.85 -23.75
C LYS A 184 4.26 -11.35 -24.39
N ASP A 185 4.44 -11.11 -25.68
CA ASP A 185 5.63 -11.56 -26.42
C ASP A 185 6.89 -10.84 -25.97
N GLU A 186 6.84 -9.52 -25.75
CA GLU A 186 7.96 -8.75 -25.19
C GLU A 186 8.34 -9.24 -23.79
N VAL A 187 7.34 -9.46 -22.93
CA VAL A 187 7.56 -9.97 -21.57
C VAL A 187 8.13 -11.39 -21.59
N ASN A 188 7.65 -12.24 -22.49
CA ASN A 188 8.10 -13.63 -22.62
C ASN A 188 9.59 -13.73 -22.95
N VAL A 189 10.17 -12.77 -23.70
CA VAL A 189 11.62 -12.74 -23.96
C VAL A 189 12.40 -12.60 -22.66
N ILE A 190 12.01 -11.66 -21.80
CA ILE A 190 12.66 -11.40 -20.51
C ILE A 190 12.37 -12.54 -19.52
N HIS A 191 11.14 -13.05 -19.50
CA HIS A 191 10.75 -14.15 -18.65
C HIS A 191 11.59 -15.41 -18.92
N LYS A 192 11.81 -15.74 -20.20
CA LYS A 192 12.69 -16.85 -20.59
C LYS A 192 14.15 -16.62 -20.18
N GLN A 193 14.63 -15.38 -20.22
CA GLN A 193 15.97 -15.07 -19.72
C GLN A 193 16.07 -15.31 -18.21
N ILE A 194 15.04 -14.96 -17.44
CA ILE A 194 14.95 -15.25 -16.01
C ILE A 194 14.98 -16.77 -15.77
N GLU A 195 14.14 -17.54 -16.46
CA GLU A 195 14.10 -19.00 -16.36
C GLU A 195 15.45 -19.65 -16.66
N GLN A 196 16.11 -19.22 -17.75
CA GLN A 196 17.43 -19.71 -18.13
C GLN A 196 18.50 -19.40 -17.08
N GLN A 197 18.50 -18.18 -16.55
CA GLN A 197 19.49 -17.77 -15.56
C GLN A 197 19.25 -18.41 -14.18
N LEU A 198 18.00 -18.65 -13.80
CA LEU A 198 17.67 -19.46 -12.61
C LEU A 198 18.28 -20.86 -12.74
N HIS A 199 18.08 -21.52 -13.88
CA HIS A 199 18.65 -22.84 -14.14
C HIS A 199 20.19 -22.82 -14.12
N GLN A 200 20.82 -21.86 -14.80
CA GLN A 200 22.28 -21.78 -14.90
C GLN A 200 22.95 -21.43 -13.56
N THR A 201 22.37 -20.50 -12.80
CA THR A 201 23.00 -19.98 -11.57
C THR A 201 22.75 -20.89 -10.38
N TYR A 202 21.53 -21.40 -10.23
CA TYR A 202 21.11 -22.15 -9.05
C TYR A 202 20.86 -23.63 -9.30
N SER A 203 21.10 -24.12 -10.52
CA SER A 203 20.86 -25.53 -10.91
C SER A 203 19.44 -26.01 -10.62
N VAL A 204 18.46 -25.10 -10.64
CA VAL A 204 17.03 -25.44 -10.43
C VAL A 204 16.47 -26.14 -11.65
N THR A 205 15.46 -27.00 -11.48
CA THR A 205 14.79 -27.66 -12.60
C THR A 205 13.40 -27.05 -12.80
N LEU A 206 13.16 -26.38 -13.93
CA LEU A 206 11.87 -25.77 -14.25
C LEU A 206 10.76 -26.83 -14.28
N ARG A 207 9.56 -26.46 -13.83
CA ARG A 207 8.39 -27.34 -13.64
C ARG A 207 7.23 -26.93 -14.54
#